data_AF-A0AAU3KTH5-F1
#
_entry.id   AF-A0AAU3KTH5-F1
#
_cell.length_a   1.000
_cell.length_b   1.000
_cell.length_c   1.000
_cell.angle_alpha   90.00
_cell.angle_beta   90.00
_cell.angle_gamma   90.00
#
_symmetry.space_group_name_H-M   'P 1'
#
loop_
_entity.id
_entity.type
_entity.pdbx_description
1 polymer ?
#
loop_
_entity_poly.entity_id
_entity_poly.type
_entity_poly.pdbx_seq_one_letter_code
_entity_poly.pdbx_strand_id
1 'polypeptide(L)'
;MHNPRLSVSLPYWQDRDPLDALLVAEAADKLGFDRLWIGEMATFDAFALATAIGRAPGRIPLCIGPLAVAVRSPATIAMGVASVAALTGRPVDIALGTSSTVVVRDWHGRERQRTAVHLEESARIVRRLLDGEKADFDGTVERIRAYRLRLPGLGVAKAESGVPPATSAGEQRLGTVPSASVQVSAAIPMGAGYSVISLPEPETAVPRYELVVAAFGERALAAAARTADRVVLNLVTPAQVARCASAVKEFAAEAGRPVPTISVWVTAAADPSAEMLTTVRRGVVGYLRAPGYDVMFTEAGFGDVVRLAQQGGHPREVLAAIPDELAATVGMFGDAAMLAARLSAYRAAGADEIVVVPVTSAEDPAAYRTLQTLARIDHG
;
A
#
# COMPACT_ATOMS: atom_id res chain seq x y z
N MET A 1 18.77 14.48 12.69
CA MET A 1 18.01 13.22 12.67
C MET A 1 16.77 13.48 11.83
N HIS A 2 16.48 12.66 10.81
CA HIS A 2 15.27 12.84 10.00
C HIS A 2 14.10 12.40 10.87
N ASN A 3 13.14 13.28 11.13
CA ASN A 3 11.94 12.89 11.89
C ASN A 3 11.15 11.90 11.00
N PRO A 4 10.77 10.71 11.50
CA PRO A 4 9.98 9.75 10.73
C PRO A 4 8.67 10.37 10.27
N ARG A 5 8.39 10.26 8.97
CA ARG A 5 7.25 10.91 8.33
C ARG A 5 5.94 10.26 8.77
N LEU A 6 4.90 11.07 8.96
CA LEU A 6 3.55 10.56 9.18
C LEU A 6 2.78 10.49 7.87
N SER A 7 2.15 9.34 7.66
CA SER A 7 1.23 9.08 6.54
C SER A 7 -0.12 8.61 7.09
N VAL A 8 -1.14 8.52 6.24
CA VAL A 8 -2.48 8.07 6.64
C VAL A 8 -2.92 6.93 5.74
N SER A 9 -3.53 5.89 6.32
CA SER A 9 -4.22 4.85 5.57
C SER A 9 -5.74 5.02 5.66
N LEU A 10 -6.43 4.78 4.55
CA LEU A 10 -7.89 4.75 4.55
C LEU A 10 -8.43 3.60 5.42
N PRO A 11 -9.35 3.86 6.36
CA PRO A 11 -9.68 2.90 7.40
C PRO A 11 -10.88 2.01 7.02
N TYR A 12 -10.79 1.32 5.88
CA TYR A 12 -11.85 0.41 5.35
C TYR A 12 -12.08 -0.87 6.16
N TRP A 13 -11.36 -1.05 7.26
CA TRP A 13 -11.58 -2.14 8.22
C TRP A 13 -12.75 -1.86 9.18
N GLN A 14 -13.26 -0.62 9.18
CA GLN A 14 -14.38 -0.19 10.02
C GLN A 14 -15.71 -0.46 9.33
N ASP A 15 -16.70 -0.90 10.10
CA ASP A 15 -18.08 -1.11 9.65
C ASP A 15 -18.83 0.24 9.64
N ARG A 16 -18.48 1.09 8.69
CA ARG A 16 -19.02 2.45 8.49
C ARG A 16 -19.30 2.69 7.01
N ASP A 17 -19.91 3.84 6.69
CA ASP A 17 -20.12 4.23 5.30
C ASP A 17 -18.76 4.26 4.57
N PRO A 18 -18.58 3.49 3.48
CA PRO A 18 -17.37 3.51 2.69
C PRO A 18 -16.93 4.90 2.22
N LEU A 19 -17.88 5.82 2.00
CA LEU A 19 -17.59 7.16 1.53
C LEU A 19 -16.98 8.05 2.62
N ASP A 20 -17.12 7.71 3.91
CA ASP A 20 -16.46 8.43 5.02
C ASP A 20 -14.94 8.44 4.85
N ALA A 21 -14.37 7.41 4.23
CA ALA A 21 -12.93 7.33 3.96
C ALA A 21 -12.45 8.43 2.99
N LEU A 22 -13.31 8.98 2.12
CA LEU A 22 -12.95 10.11 1.27
C LEU A 22 -12.71 11.38 2.09
N LEU A 23 -13.45 11.55 3.20
CA LEU A 23 -13.22 12.65 4.13
C LEU A 23 -11.88 12.50 4.86
N VAL A 24 -11.48 11.25 5.16
CA VAL A 24 -10.15 10.96 5.72
C VAL A 24 -9.05 11.33 4.72
N ALA A 25 -9.24 11.03 3.43
CA ALA A 25 -8.30 11.42 2.37
C ALA A 25 -8.13 12.94 2.28
N GLU A 26 -9.24 13.68 2.32
CA GLU A 26 -9.22 15.14 2.30
C GLU A 26 -8.56 15.73 3.56
N ALA A 27 -8.85 15.17 4.73
CA ALA A 27 -8.22 15.58 5.99
C ALA A 27 -6.70 15.35 5.97
N ALA A 28 -6.25 14.19 5.48
CA ALA A 28 -4.83 13.86 5.39
C ALA A 28 -4.07 14.84 4.47
N ASP A 29 -4.64 15.18 3.30
CA ASP A 29 -4.05 16.16 2.38
C ASP A 29 -3.98 17.56 3.00
N LYS A 30 -5.09 18.05 3.56
CA LYS A 30 -5.16 19.38 4.20
C LYS A 30 -4.24 19.55 5.40
N LEU A 31 -4.02 18.47 6.15
CA LEU A 31 -3.17 18.46 7.34
C LEU A 31 -1.69 18.20 7.01
N GLY A 32 -1.34 17.99 5.73
CA GLY A 32 0.05 17.89 5.29
C GLY A 32 0.74 16.57 5.58
N PHE A 33 0.00 15.46 5.65
CA PHE A 33 0.60 14.13 5.77
C PHE A 33 1.39 13.76 4.52
N ASP A 34 2.45 12.95 4.67
CA ASP A 34 3.42 12.66 3.61
C ASP A 34 2.82 11.84 2.46
N ARG A 35 1.91 10.91 2.79
CA ARG A 35 1.29 10.02 1.81
C ARG A 35 -0.06 9.49 2.27
N LEU A 36 -0.93 9.22 1.31
CA LEU A 36 -2.18 8.51 1.51
C LEU A 36 -2.05 7.05 1.04
N TRP A 37 -2.28 6.11 1.95
CA TRP A 37 -2.32 4.68 1.69
C TRP A 37 -3.74 4.21 1.41
N ILE A 38 -3.92 3.52 0.28
CA ILE A 38 -5.20 3.05 -0.23
C ILE A 38 -5.16 1.52 -0.30
N GLY A 39 -5.50 0.88 0.82
CA GLY A 39 -5.57 -0.57 0.92
C GLY A 39 -6.71 -1.17 0.10
N GLU A 40 -6.56 -2.45 -0.28
CA GLU A 40 -7.59 -3.19 -1.00
C GLU A 40 -8.25 -4.24 -0.11
N MET A 41 -9.58 -4.21 -0.04
CA MET A 41 -10.40 -5.20 0.64
C MET A 41 -11.76 -5.31 -0.10
N ALA A 42 -12.84 -5.69 0.60
CA ALA A 42 -14.15 -5.96 0.01
C ALA A 42 -14.98 -4.70 -0.31
N THR A 43 -14.39 -3.51 -0.29
CA THR A 43 -15.12 -2.23 -0.37
C THR A 43 -15.01 -1.58 -1.75
N PHE A 44 -13.81 -1.11 -2.12
CA PHE A 44 -13.55 -0.46 -3.40
C PHE A 44 -12.39 -1.16 -4.12
N ASP A 45 -12.43 -1.15 -5.47
CA ASP A 45 -11.24 -1.38 -6.28
C ASP A 45 -10.24 -0.25 -6.01
N ALA A 46 -9.02 -0.61 -5.56
CA ALA A 46 -8.07 0.37 -5.09
C ALA A 46 -7.58 1.33 -6.20
N PHE A 47 -7.54 0.90 -7.47
CA PHE A 47 -7.13 1.76 -8.58
C PHE A 47 -8.22 2.76 -8.96
N ALA A 48 -9.48 2.31 -9.00
CA ALA A 48 -10.63 3.18 -9.24
C ALA A 48 -10.71 4.28 -8.17
N LEU A 49 -10.61 3.88 -6.89
CA LEU A 49 -10.64 4.79 -5.77
C LEU A 49 -9.45 5.76 -5.77
N ALA A 50 -8.23 5.27 -6.01
CA ALA A 50 -7.04 6.10 -6.10
C ALA A 50 -7.13 7.12 -7.25
N THR A 51 -7.73 6.74 -8.38
CA THR A 51 -7.97 7.67 -9.49
C THR A 51 -8.98 8.76 -9.09
N ALA A 52 -10.08 8.39 -8.43
CA ALA A 52 -11.08 9.35 -7.96
C ALA A 52 -10.49 10.35 -6.96
N ILE A 53 -9.76 9.87 -5.95
CA ILE A 53 -9.05 10.72 -4.98
C ILE A 53 -7.98 11.56 -5.68
N GLY A 54 -7.21 10.97 -6.58
CA GLY A 54 -6.13 11.65 -7.27
C GLY A 54 -6.58 12.79 -8.18
N ARG A 55 -7.84 12.74 -8.68
CA ARG A 55 -8.50 13.78 -9.47
C ARG A 55 -9.18 14.86 -8.63
N ALA A 56 -9.44 14.60 -7.36
CA ALA A 56 -9.96 15.60 -6.45
C ALA A 56 -8.87 16.68 -6.14
N PRO A 57 -9.28 17.86 -5.63
CA PRO A 57 -8.33 18.86 -5.13
C PRO A 57 -7.34 18.26 -4.11
N GLY A 58 -6.15 18.84 -4.04
CA GLY A 58 -5.04 18.31 -3.23
C GLY A 58 -3.94 17.69 -4.10
N ARG A 59 -2.83 17.34 -3.45
CA ARG A 59 -1.60 16.88 -4.10
C ARG A 59 -0.87 15.77 -3.33
N ILE A 60 -1.46 15.24 -2.25
CA ILE A 60 -0.86 14.17 -1.45
C ILE A 60 -0.47 12.98 -2.34
N PRO A 61 0.79 12.52 -2.28
CA PRO A 61 1.24 11.30 -2.94
C PRO A 61 0.41 10.09 -2.50
N LEU A 62 0.28 9.10 -3.39
CA LEU A 62 -0.53 7.91 -3.14
C LEU A 62 0.37 6.68 -2.96
N CYS A 63 -0.01 5.77 -2.07
CA CYS A 63 0.47 4.39 -2.07
C CYS A 63 -0.72 3.46 -2.21
N ILE A 64 -0.75 2.65 -3.26
CA ILE A 64 -1.84 1.72 -3.52
C ILE A 64 -1.48 0.35 -2.96
N GLY A 65 -2.33 -0.19 -2.10
CA GLY A 65 -2.18 -1.52 -1.52
C GLY A 65 -2.00 -1.52 0.02
N PRO A 66 -1.71 -2.70 0.60
CA PRO A 66 -1.18 -3.88 -0.09
C PRO A 66 -2.17 -4.59 -1.03
N LEU A 67 -1.75 -4.90 -2.25
CA LEU A 67 -2.49 -5.71 -3.21
C LEU A 67 -2.09 -7.18 -3.09
N ALA A 68 -3.08 -8.06 -3.09
CA ALA A 68 -2.85 -9.50 -2.97
C ALA A 68 -2.25 -10.07 -4.27
N VAL A 69 -1.00 -10.50 -4.24
CA VAL A 69 -0.30 -11.04 -5.42
C VAL A 69 -0.95 -12.31 -5.98
N ALA A 70 -1.62 -13.08 -5.12
CA ALA A 70 -2.40 -14.23 -5.57
C ALA A 70 -3.73 -13.83 -6.26
N VAL A 71 -4.20 -12.59 -6.11
CA VAL A 71 -5.49 -12.09 -6.63
C VAL A 71 -5.32 -11.19 -7.87
N ARG A 72 -4.23 -10.44 -7.99
CA ARG A 72 -3.91 -9.68 -9.20
C ARG A 72 -2.60 -10.15 -9.79
N SER A 73 -2.59 -10.37 -11.11
CA SER A 73 -1.34 -10.72 -11.77
C SER A 73 -0.39 -9.53 -11.77
N PRO A 74 0.93 -9.74 -11.88
CA PRO A 74 1.90 -8.65 -11.92
C PRO A 74 1.62 -7.63 -13.03
N ALA A 75 1.10 -8.10 -14.17
CA ALA A 75 0.71 -7.25 -15.29
C ALA A 75 -0.47 -6.33 -14.95
N THR A 76 -1.52 -6.83 -14.28
CA THR A 76 -2.68 -6.00 -13.91
C THR A 76 -2.34 -5.04 -12.79
N ILE A 77 -1.46 -5.43 -11.86
CA ILE A 77 -0.93 -4.54 -10.83
C ILE A 77 -0.17 -3.37 -11.48
N ALA A 78 0.83 -3.67 -12.31
CA ALA A 78 1.66 -2.64 -12.93
C ALA A 78 0.84 -1.73 -13.85
N MET A 79 -0.11 -2.28 -14.61
CA MET A 79 -1.04 -1.51 -15.43
C MET A 79 -1.92 -0.57 -14.61
N GLY A 80 -2.47 -1.03 -13.48
CA GLY A 80 -3.31 -0.22 -12.60
C GLY A 80 -2.54 0.96 -12.00
N VAL A 81 -1.35 0.71 -11.43
CA VAL A 81 -0.51 1.76 -10.83
C VAL A 81 -0.11 2.81 -11.87
N ALA A 82 0.37 2.37 -13.04
CA ALA A 82 0.75 3.27 -14.12
C ALA A 82 -0.45 4.10 -14.63
N SER A 83 -1.65 3.51 -14.67
CA SER A 83 -2.88 4.21 -15.07
C SER A 83 -3.25 5.31 -14.07
N VAL A 84 -3.19 5.03 -12.76
CA VAL A 84 -3.46 6.03 -11.73
C VAL A 84 -2.46 7.18 -11.83
N ALA A 85 -1.17 6.88 -11.93
CA ALA A 85 -0.13 7.90 -12.07
C ALA A 85 -0.37 8.78 -13.31
N ALA A 86 -0.66 8.18 -14.47
CA ALA A 86 -0.90 8.91 -15.71
C ALA A 86 -2.17 9.77 -15.69
N LEU A 87 -3.25 9.30 -15.06
CA LEU A 87 -4.54 10.00 -15.03
C LEU A 87 -4.61 11.12 -13.99
N THR A 88 -3.83 10.98 -12.91
CA THR A 88 -3.84 11.90 -11.77
C THR A 88 -2.66 12.87 -11.78
N GLY A 89 -1.56 12.53 -12.46
CA GLY A 89 -0.31 13.28 -12.42
C GLY A 89 0.40 13.23 -11.07
N ARG A 90 -0.06 12.39 -10.12
CA ARG A 90 0.51 12.27 -8.78
C ARG A 90 1.61 11.22 -8.73
N PRO A 91 2.58 11.33 -7.80
CA PRO A 91 3.45 10.20 -7.44
C PRO A 91 2.61 9.05 -6.87
N VAL A 92 2.86 7.84 -7.35
CA VAL A 92 2.10 6.64 -6.93
C VAL A 92 3.06 5.50 -6.63
N ASP A 93 3.09 5.10 -5.36
CA ASP A 93 3.78 3.90 -4.89
C ASP A 93 2.84 2.70 -4.92
N ILE A 94 3.42 1.51 -4.83
CA ILE A 94 2.68 0.25 -4.86
C ILE A 94 3.11 -0.68 -3.75
N ALA A 95 2.14 -1.14 -2.95
CA ALA A 95 2.33 -2.14 -1.93
C ALA A 95 1.81 -3.51 -2.36
N LEU A 96 2.63 -4.54 -2.17
CA LEU A 96 2.29 -5.94 -2.47
C LEU A 96 2.18 -6.74 -1.18
N GLY A 97 1.24 -7.68 -1.13
CA GLY A 97 1.04 -8.55 0.02
C GLY A 97 0.59 -9.95 -0.38
N THR A 98 0.76 -10.91 0.52
CA THR A 98 0.33 -12.30 0.30
C THR A 98 -1.13 -12.54 0.67
N SER A 99 -1.72 -11.62 1.46
CA SER A 99 -3.08 -11.69 1.98
C SER A 99 -3.40 -12.98 2.78
N SER A 100 -4.64 -13.06 3.25
CA SER A 100 -5.12 -14.15 4.10
C SER A 100 -5.73 -15.29 3.28
N THR A 101 -5.89 -16.45 3.90
CA THR A 101 -6.62 -17.58 3.30
C THR A 101 -8.06 -17.21 2.96
N VAL A 102 -8.72 -16.42 3.81
CA VAL A 102 -10.10 -15.96 3.59
C VAL A 102 -10.20 -15.18 2.28
N VAL A 103 -9.35 -14.16 2.11
CA VAL A 103 -9.37 -13.33 0.90
C VAL A 103 -9.01 -14.16 -0.34
N VAL A 104 -7.88 -14.86 -0.31
CA VAL A 104 -7.36 -15.54 -1.51
C VAL A 104 -8.22 -16.73 -1.91
N ARG A 105 -8.52 -17.62 -0.96
CA ARG A 105 -9.20 -18.89 -1.24
C ARG A 105 -10.71 -18.75 -1.15
N ASP A 106 -11.22 -18.23 -0.04
CA ASP A 106 -12.65 -18.30 0.24
C ASP A 106 -13.43 -17.22 -0.53
N TRP A 107 -12.85 -16.04 -0.77
CA TRP A 107 -13.52 -14.96 -1.52
C TRP A 107 -13.19 -14.96 -3.01
N HIS A 108 -11.93 -15.20 -3.38
CA HIS A 108 -11.49 -15.15 -4.78
C HIS A 108 -11.33 -16.51 -5.45
N GLY A 109 -11.52 -17.62 -4.73
CA GLY A 109 -11.46 -18.97 -5.31
C GLY A 109 -10.08 -19.38 -5.79
N ARG A 110 -9.00 -18.82 -5.22
CA ARG A 110 -7.63 -19.05 -5.67
C ARG A 110 -6.80 -19.86 -4.69
N GLU A 111 -5.75 -20.48 -5.20
CA GLU A 111 -4.80 -21.20 -4.37
C GLU A 111 -3.82 -20.28 -3.65
N ARG A 112 -3.55 -20.59 -2.38
CA ARG A 112 -2.56 -19.89 -1.55
C ARG A 112 -1.40 -20.82 -1.23
N GLN A 113 -0.41 -20.85 -2.11
CA GLN A 113 0.78 -21.69 -1.97
C GLN A 113 2.07 -20.87 -2.14
N ARG A 114 3.17 -21.35 -1.52
CA ARG A 114 4.51 -20.77 -1.66
C ARG A 114 4.53 -19.24 -1.56
N THR A 115 3.82 -18.70 -0.58
CA THR A 115 3.44 -17.27 -0.53
C THR A 115 4.63 -16.31 -0.57
N ALA A 116 5.75 -16.65 0.07
CA ALA A 116 6.96 -15.84 0.00
C ALA A 116 7.61 -15.85 -1.40
N VAL A 117 7.59 -17.00 -2.08
CA VAL A 117 8.07 -17.12 -3.48
C VAL A 117 7.17 -16.33 -4.41
N HIS A 118 5.84 -16.47 -4.25
CA HIS A 118 4.87 -15.71 -5.03
C HIS A 118 5.10 -14.21 -4.88
N LEU A 119 5.24 -13.73 -3.64
CA LEU A 119 5.52 -12.32 -3.35
C LEU A 119 6.80 -11.83 -4.03
N GLU A 120 7.89 -12.61 -3.93
CA GLU A 120 9.19 -12.27 -4.53
C GLU A 120 9.14 -12.25 -6.07
N GLU A 121 8.52 -13.25 -6.69
CA GLU A 121 8.40 -13.35 -8.15
C GLU A 121 7.50 -12.22 -8.70
N SER A 122 6.33 -11.97 -8.09
CA SER A 122 5.45 -10.87 -8.50
C SER A 122 6.14 -9.52 -8.31
N ALA A 123 6.84 -9.29 -7.20
CA ALA A 123 7.59 -8.04 -6.95
C ALA A 123 8.65 -7.77 -8.02
N ARG A 124 9.40 -8.80 -8.44
CA ARG A 124 10.38 -8.69 -9.53
C ARG A 124 9.73 -8.34 -10.86
N ILE A 125 8.62 -8.98 -11.21
CA ILE A 125 7.91 -8.70 -12.46
C ILE A 125 7.32 -7.28 -12.43
N VAL A 126 6.63 -6.90 -11.36
CA VAL A 126 6.05 -5.56 -11.20
C VAL A 126 7.13 -4.49 -11.34
N ARG A 127 8.30 -4.67 -10.69
CA ARG A 127 9.41 -3.72 -10.81
C ARG A 127 9.84 -3.52 -12.26
N ARG A 128 10.14 -4.61 -12.97
CA ARG A 128 10.57 -4.54 -14.38
C ARG A 128 9.55 -3.83 -15.26
N LEU A 129 8.26 -4.12 -15.06
CA LEU A 129 7.19 -3.47 -15.82
C LEU A 129 7.09 -1.97 -15.54
N LEU A 130 7.16 -1.57 -14.26
CA LEU A 130 7.10 -0.16 -13.86
C LEU A 130 8.39 0.62 -14.19
N ASP A 131 9.52 -0.07 -14.34
CA ASP A 131 10.76 0.48 -14.91
C ASP A 131 10.70 0.58 -16.46
N GLY A 132 9.56 0.27 -17.08
CA GLY A 132 9.36 0.37 -18.54
C GLY A 132 10.01 -0.75 -19.35
N GLU A 133 10.54 -1.78 -18.69
CA GLU A 133 11.14 -2.93 -19.36
C GLU A 133 10.08 -3.81 -20.03
N LYS A 134 10.53 -4.62 -21.00
CA LYS A 134 9.75 -5.78 -21.45
C LYS A 134 10.06 -6.95 -20.52
N ALA A 135 9.06 -7.41 -19.77
CA ALA A 135 9.21 -8.53 -18.85
C ALA A 135 9.11 -9.87 -19.59
N ASP A 136 10.11 -10.71 -19.34
CA ASP A 136 10.12 -12.14 -19.62
C ASP A 136 10.58 -12.83 -18.33
N PHE A 137 9.72 -13.67 -17.76
CA PHE A 137 9.92 -14.33 -16.47
C PHE A 137 9.23 -15.69 -16.49
N ASP A 138 9.98 -16.74 -16.19
CA ASP A 138 9.48 -18.12 -16.05
C ASP A 138 9.86 -18.63 -14.66
N GLY A 139 9.00 -18.34 -13.69
CA GLY A 139 9.21 -18.63 -12.30
C GLY A 139 8.53 -19.91 -11.84
N THR A 140 8.55 -20.09 -10.53
CA THR A 140 7.94 -21.22 -9.83
C THR A 140 6.42 -21.12 -9.82
N VAL A 141 5.89 -19.91 -9.62
CA VAL A 141 4.45 -19.65 -9.48
C VAL A 141 3.97 -18.53 -10.40
N GLU A 142 4.86 -17.65 -10.84
CA GLU A 142 4.56 -16.59 -11.80
C GLU A 142 5.21 -16.84 -13.16
N ARG A 143 4.49 -16.50 -14.23
CA ARG A 143 4.99 -16.55 -15.60
C ARG A 143 4.47 -15.38 -16.41
N ILE A 144 5.37 -14.70 -17.11
CA ILE A 144 5.04 -13.64 -18.08
C ILE A 144 6.00 -13.73 -19.26
N ARG A 145 5.51 -13.53 -20.48
CA ARG A 145 6.32 -13.59 -21.70
C ARG A 145 6.12 -12.36 -22.55
N ALA A 146 7.23 -11.73 -22.92
CA ALA A 146 7.28 -10.57 -23.82
C ALA A 146 6.27 -9.43 -23.53
N TYR A 147 5.86 -9.23 -22.27
CA TYR A 147 4.89 -8.20 -21.92
C TYR A 147 5.59 -6.89 -21.57
N ARG A 148 5.07 -5.76 -22.06
CA ARG A 148 5.58 -4.41 -21.74
C ARG A 148 4.38 -3.48 -21.55
N LEU A 149 4.45 -2.60 -20.53
CA LEU A 149 3.48 -1.52 -20.40
C LEU A 149 3.59 -0.54 -21.56
N ARG A 150 2.45 -0.10 -22.09
CA ARG A 150 2.41 0.94 -23.13
C ARG A 150 2.43 2.36 -22.56
N LEU A 151 2.16 2.51 -21.27
CA LEU A 151 2.43 3.75 -20.55
C LEU A 151 3.93 3.85 -20.24
N PRO A 152 4.51 5.06 -20.16
CA PRO A 152 5.88 5.25 -19.72
C PRO A 152 6.14 4.58 -18.37
N GLY A 153 7.36 4.08 -18.19
CA GLY A 153 7.79 3.56 -16.89
C GLY A 153 7.81 4.68 -15.85
N LEU A 154 7.27 4.41 -14.66
CA LEU A 154 7.32 5.33 -13.51
C LEU A 154 8.75 5.47 -12.97
N GLY A 155 9.61 4.46 -13.19
CA GLY A 155 11.01 4.47 -12.76
C GLY A 155 11.98 5.19 -13.71
N VAL A 156 11.51 5.66 -14.87
CA VAL A 156 12.37 6.16 -15.95
C VAL A 156 11.96 7.58 -16.34
N ALA A 157 12.67 8.58 -15.81
CA ALA A 157 12.83 9.85 -16.52
C ALA A 157 13.79 9.62 -17.70
N LYS A 158 13.29 9.04 -18.80
CA LYS A 158 13.99 9.18 -20.07
C LYS A 158 13.59 10.54 -20.63
N ALA A 159 14.48 11.50 -20.48
CA ALA A 159 14.51 12.63 -21.40
C ALA A 159 14.74 12.05 -22.80
N GLU A 160 13.69 11.91 -23.60
CA GLU A 160 13.87 11.80 -25.05
C GLU A 160 14.13 13.20 -25.59
N SER A 161 15.37 13.67 -25.44
CA SER A 161 15.94 14.65 -26.36
C SER A 161 16.39 13.89 -27.60
N GLY A 162 15.57 13.86 -28.65
CA GLY A 162 16.00 13.31 -29.93
C GLY A 162 14.87 12.99 -30.88
N VAL A 163 14.55 13.95 -31.75
CA VAL A 163 13.96 13.64 -33.06
C VAL A 163 14.92 12.66 -33.76
N PRO A 164 14.49 11.47 -34.18
CA PRO A 164 15.38 10.55 -34.89
C PRO A 164 15.75 11.15 -36.26
N PRO A 165 17.01 11.01 -36.71
CA PRO A 165 17.42 11.56 -37.99
C PRO A 165 16.75 10.79 -39.12
N ALA A 166 16.27 11.53 -40.13
CA ALA A 166 15.72 10.96 -41.35
C ALA A 166 16.82 10.18 -42.08
N THR A 167 16.72 8.85 -42.13
CA THR A 167 17.54 8.03 -43.01
C THR A 167 16.70 7.52 -44.18
N SER A 168 17.25 7.77 -45.37
CA SER A 168 16.70 7.48 -46.69
C SER A 168 16.49 5.99 -46.93
N ALA A 169 15.36 5.66 -47.54
CA ALA A 169 14.91 4.33 -47.89
C ALA A 169 15.84 3.59 -48.87
N GLY A 170 16.17 2.34 -48.54
CA GLY A 170 16.57 1.28 -49.46
C GLY A 170 15.73 0.04 -49.16
N GLU A 171 14.94 -0.40 -50.14
CA GLU A 171 13.90 -1.43 -50.03
C GLU A 171 14.43 -2.82 -49.65
N GLN A 172 13.76 -3.49 -48.70
CA GLN A 172 13.53 -4.95 -48.78
C GLN A 172 12.11 -5.30 -48.31
N ARG A 173 11.40 -6.04 -49.16
CA ARG A 173 9.99 -6.41 -49.04
C ARG A 173 9.77 -7.57 -48.08
N LEU A 174 8.80 -7.42 -47.18
CA LEU A 174 8.03 -8.53 -46.60
C LEU A 174 6.53 -8.22 -46.71
N GLY A 175 5.73 -9.27 -46.91
CA GLY A 175 4.33 -9.22 -47.38
C GLY A 175 3.38 -8.30 -46.62
N THR A 176 2.48 -7.71 -47.40
CA THR A 176 1.45 -6.75 -46.99
C THR A 176 0.44 -7.35 -46.01
N VAL A 177 0.59 -6.98 -44.74
CA VAL A 177 -0.55 -6.69 -43.86
C VAL A 177 -0.73 -5.17 -43.93
N PRO A 178 -1.92 -4.63 -44.24
CA PRO A 178 -2.09 -3.19 -44.35
C PRO A 178 -1.84 -2.55 -42.99
N SER A 179 -0.70 -1.90 -42.85
CA SER A 179 -0.43 -0.97 -41.77
C SER A 179 -1.32 0.24 -42.00
N ALA A 180 -2.47 0.29 -41.33
CA ALA A 180 -3.04 1.57 -40.98
C ALA A 180 -2.09 2.19 -39.96
N SER A 181 -1.13 2.97 -40.48
CA SER A 181 -0.57 4.08 -39.75
C SER A 181 -1.74 4.85 -39.16
N VAL A 182 -1.95 4.74 -37.85
CA VAL A 182 -2.73 5.75 -37.14
C VAL A 182 -1.83 6.99 -37.09
N GLN A 183 -1.71 7.65 -38.24
CA GLN A 183 -1.66 9.10 -38.24
C GLN A 183 -3.00 9.52 -37.68
N VAL A 184 -3.03 10.12 -36.49
CA VAL A 184 -4.16 10.95 -36.11
C VAL A 184 -4.08 12.21 -36.98
N SER A 185 -4.46 12.05 -38.24
CA SER A 185 -4.95 13.11 -39.12
C SER A 185 -6.44 12.88 -39.27
N ALA A 186 -7.15 12.89 -38.16
CA ALA A 186 -8.51 13.40 -38.17
C ALA A 186 -8.40 14.81 -37.63
N ALA A 187 -8.47 15.80 -38.53
CA ALA A 187 -9.12 17.03 -38.15
C ALA A 187 -10.54 16.63 -37.73
N ILE A 188 -10.72 16.32 -36.44
CA ILE A 188 -12.05 16.25 -35.85
C ILE A 188 -12.67 17.61 -36.19
N PRO A 189 -13.82 17.67 -36.87
CA PRO A 189 -14.42 18.95 -37.19
C PRO A 189 -14.60 19.71 -35.88
N MET A 190 -13.77 20.74 -35.68
CA MET A 190 -13.78 21.68 -34.56
C MET A 190 -15.03 22.54 -34.70
N GLY A 191 -16.19 21.93 -34.49
CA GLY A 191 -17.51 22.50 -34.73
C GLY A 191 -18.64 21.77 -33.99
N ALA A 192 -18.36 20.63 -33.35
CA ALA A 192 -19.26 19.99 -32.39
C ALA A 192 -18.55 19.96 -31.03
N GLY A 193 -19.14 20.59 -30.02
CA GLY A 193 -18.63 20.86 -28.67
C GLY A 193 -18.06 19.67 -27.84
N TYR A 194 -17.07 18.94 -28.36
CA TYR A 194 -16.33 17.94 -27.62
C TYR A 194 -15.17 18.60 -26.89
N SER A 195 -15.31 18.75 -25.58
CA SER A 195 -14.19 19.07 -24.69
C SER A 195 -13.36 17.80 -24.50
N VAL A 196 -12.10 17.79 -24.96
CA VAL A 196 -11.14 16.74 -24.60
C VAL A 196 -10.97 16.76 -23.09
N ILE A 197 -11.01 15.58 -22.43
CA ILE A 197 -10.67 15.48 -21.01
C ILE A 197 -9.23 15.95 -20.85
N SER A 198 -9.04 17.13 -20.26
CA SER A 198 -7.71 17.63 -19.93
C SER A 198 -7.15 16.81 -18.77
N LEU A 199 -6.08 16.07 -19.07
CA LEU A 199 -5.25 15.45 -18.05
C LEU A 199 -4.21 16.48 -17.59
N PRO A 200 -3.92 16.58 -16.28
CA PRO A 200 -2.89 17.47 -15.80
C PRO A 200 -1.55 17.09 -16.44
N GLU A 201 -0.80 18.09 -16.89
CA GLU A 201 0.61 17.87 -17.20
C GLU A 201 1.35 17.55 -15.89
N PRO A 202 2.23 16.54 -15.87
CA PRO A 202 3.01 16.24 -14.68
C PRO A 202 3.91 17.46 -14.36
N GLU A 203 3.56 18.20 -13.30
CA GLU A 203 4.22 19.45 -12.88
C GLU A 203 5.69 19.26 -12.44
N THR A 204 6.12 18.02 -12.21
CA THR A 204 7.46 17.69 -11.69
C THR A 204 8.07 16.50 -12.41
N ALA A 205 9.41 16.49 -12.54
CA ALA A 205 10.16 15.28 -12.86
C ALA A 205 9.64 14.13 -11.99
N VAL A 206 9.05 13.10 -12.62
CA VAL A 206 8.28 12.05 -11.94
C VAL A 206 9.14 11.49 -10.80
N PRO A 207 8.73 11.62 -9.53
CA PRO A 207 9.40 10.93 -8.46
C PRO A 207 9.33 9.44 -8.74
N ARG A 208 10.47 8.77 -8.59
CA ARG A 208 10.57 7.31 -8.67
C ARG A 208 9.50 6.71 -7.73
N TYR A 209 8.73 5.75 -8.23
CA TYR A 209 7.82 4.99 -7.37
C TYR A 209 8.63 4.13 -6.39
N GLU A 210 8.08 3.89 -5.19
CA GLU A 210 8.56 2.86 -4.28
C GLU A 210 7.77 1.55 -4.48
N LEU A 211 8.49 0.45 -4.60
CA LEU A 211 7.90 -0.89 -4.46
C LEU A 211 7.92 -1.28 -2.98
N VAL A 212 6.74 -1.28 -2.38
CA VAL A 212 6.52 -1.65 -1.00
C VAL A 212 6.10 -3.13 -0.92
N VAL A 213 6.60 -3.84 0.09
CA VAL A 213 6.14 -5.20 0.41
C VAL A 213 5.64 -5.26 1.84
N ALA A 214 4.37 -5.67 1.99
CA ALA A 214 3.79 -6.03 3.28
C ALA A 214 4.27 -7.42 3.67
N ALA A 215 5.08 -7.48 4.73
CA ALA A 215 5.72 -8.70 5.16
C ALA A 215 5.61 -8.88 6.67
N PHE A 216 5.17 -10.08 7.07
CA PHE A 216 5.20 -10.52 8.44
C PHE A 216 5.65 -11.98 8.50
N GLY A 217 6.59 -12.28 9.39
CA GLY A 217 7.27 -13.57 9.45
C GLY A 217 8.52 -13.63 8.56
N GLU A 218 9.45 -14.49 8.97
CA GLU A 218 10.83 -14.56 8.46
C GLU A 218 10.93 -14.68 6.93
N ARG A 219 10.22 -15.65 6.33
CA ARG A 219 10.27 -15.89 4.88
C ARG A 219 9.76 -14.70 4.07
N ALA A 220 8.72 -14.01 4.56
CA ALA A 220 8.17 -12.84 3.89
C ALA A 220 9.12 -11.64 4.03
N LEU A 221 9.73 -11.45 5.20
CA LEU A 221 10.74 -10.41 5.43
C LEU A 221 11.98 -10.62 4.55
N ALA A 222 12.43 -11.86 4.40
CA ALA A 222 13.55 -12.20 3.51
C ALA A 222 13.21 -11.92 2.04
N ALA A 223 12.01 -12.28 1.58
CA ALA A 223 11.53 -11.95 0.23
C ALA A 223 11.45 -10.43 0.01
N ALA A 224 10.96 -9.69 1.00
CA ALA A 224 10.85 -8.24 0.97
C ALA A 224 12.23 -7.57 0.92
N ALA A 225 13.19 -8.00 1.76
CA ALA A 225 14.57 -7.51 1.74
C ALA A 225 15.25 -7.70 0.37
N ARG A 226 14.94 -8.80 -0.33
CA ARG A 226 15.46 -9.09 -1.67
C ARG A 226 14.82 -8.28 -2.81
N THR A 227 13.65 -7.68 -2.62
CA THR A 227 12.88 -7.10 -3.75
C THR A 227 12.35 -5.69 -3.54
N ALA A 228 11.99 -5.33 -2.31
CA ALA A 228 11.32 -4.08 -1.99
C ALA A 228 12.30 -2.91 -1.87
N ASP A 229 11.77 -1.70 -1.98
CA ASP A 229 12.39 -0.44 -1.54
C ASP A 229 11.96 -0.13 -0.10
N ARG A 230 10.75 -0.57 0.29
CA ARG A 230 10.16 -0.39 1.62
C ARG A 230 9.45 -1.66 2.10
N VAL A 231 9.58 -1.97 3.38
CA VAL A 231 8.80 -3.00 4.06
C VAL A 231 7.73 -2.33 4.90
N VAL A 232 6.48 -2.76 4.76
CA VAL A 232 5.39 -2.32 5.65
C VAL A 232 5.00 -3.43 6.61
N LEU A 233 5.02 -3.09 7.90
CA LEU A 233 4.56 -3.92 9.00
C LEU A 233 3.19 -3.44 9.44
N ASN A 234 2.30 -4.36 9.79
CA ASN A 234 0.94 -4.03 10.19
C ASN A 234 0.67 -4.61 11.57
N LEU A 235 0.03 -3.82 12.44
CA LEU A 235 -0.50 -4.29 13.73
C LEU A 235 0.59 -4.95 14.61
N VAL A 236 1.74 -4.28 14.72
CA VAL A 236 2.92 -4.75 15.46
C VAL A 236 3.26 -3.85 16.64
N THR A 237 3.86 -4.42 17.68
CA THR A 237 4.41 -3.66 18.82
C THR A 237 5.74 -3.00 18.45
N PRO A 238 6.20 -1.95 19.16
CA PRO A 238 7.54 -1.38 18.96
C PRO A 238 8.66 -2.43 19.09
N ALA A 239 8.55 -3.36 20.05
CA ALA A 239 9.54 -4.45 20.17
C ALA A 239 9.57 -5.34 18.92
N GLN A 240 8.41 -5.64 18.33
CA GLN A 240 8.32 -6.41 17.10
C GLN A 240 8.87 -5.62 15.89
N VAL A 241 8.67 -4.30 15.84
CA VAL A 241 9.28 -3.43 14.82
C VAL A 241 10.80 -3.54 14.88
N ALA A 242 11.41 -3.42 16.06
CA ALA A 242 12.86 -3.55 16.21
C ALA A 242 13.39 -4.91 15.75
N ARG A 243 12.68 -6.00 16.09
CA ARG A 243 13.01 -7.36 15.61
C ARG A 243 12.93 -7.47 14.10
N CYS A 244 11.83 -7.01 13.50
CA CYS A 244 11.64 -7.04 12.06
C CYS A 244 12.67 -6.18 11.32
N ALA A 245 12.96 -4.97 11.80
CA ALA A 245 13.97 -4.08 11.22
C ALA A 245 15.36 -4.72 11.24
N SER A 246 15.74 -5.37 12.35
CA SER A 246 17.00 -6.13 12.44
C SER A 246 17.06 -7.27 11.42
N ALA A 247 16.00 -8.07 11.31
CA ALA A 247 15.94 -9.17 10.36
C ALA A 247 16.00 -8.68 8.90
N VAL A 248 15.28 -7.61 8.56
CA VAL A 248 15.31 -7.00 7.22
C VAL A 248 16.72 -6.52 6.88
N LYS A 249 17.44 -5.91 7.84
CA LYS A 249 18.82 -5.47 7.66
C LYS A 249 19.76 -6.65 7.37
N GLU A 250 19.63 -7.74 8.11
CA GLU A 250 20.41 -8.97 7.91
C GLU A 250 20.15 -9.58 6.53
N PHE A 251 18.88 -9.82 6.18
CA PHE A 251 18.52 -10.37 4.88
C PHE A 251 18.90 -9.46 3.70
N ALA A 252 18.85 -8.13 3.88
CA ALA A 252 19.31 -7.19 2.85
C ALA A 252 20.83 -7.26 2.65
N ALA A 253 21.59 -7.39 3.75
CA ALA A 253 23.03 -7.57 3.70
C ALA A 253 23.43 -8.87 3.00
N GLU A 254 22.77 -10.00 3.35
CA GLU A 254 22.97 -11.28 2.68
C GLU A 254 22.66 -11.22 1.18
N ALA A 255 21.63 -10.46 0.81
CA ALA A 255 21.24 -10.26 -0.59
C ALA A 255 22.10 -9.23 -1.35
N GLY A 256 23.04 -8.54 -0.67
CA GLY A 256 23.83 -7.47 -1.27
C GLY A 256 23.01 -6.27 -1.75
N ARG A 257 21.87 -5.98 -1.08
CA ARG A 257 20.97 -4.87 -1.44
C ARG A 257 20.98 -3.77 -0.38
N PRO A 258 20.62 -2.52 -0.76
CA PRO A 258 20.29 -1.49 0.22
C PRO A 258 19.19 -1.97 1.17
N VAL A 259 19.30 -1.59 2.44
CA VAL A 259 18.29 -1.93 3.46
C VAL A 259 17.00 -1.19 3.13
N PRO A 260 15.86 -1.88 2.93
CA PRO A 260 14.58 -1.23 2.75
C PRO A 260 14.19 -0.38 3.95
N THR A 261 13.51 0.75 3.72
CA THR A 261 12.92 1.53 4.81
C THR A 261 11.74 0.78 5.45
N ILE A 262 11.49 1.02 6.73
CA ILE A 262 10.43 0.37 7.49
C ILE A 262 9.26 1.32 7.72
N SER A 263 8.09 0.96 7.21
CA SER A 263 6.83 1.60 7.52
C SER A 263 6.01 0.75 8.49
N VAL A 264 5.28 1.39 9.39
CA VAL A 264 4.42 0.68 10.34
C VAL A 264 3.01 1.26 10.29
N TRP A 265 2.03 0.41 10.01
CA TRP A 265 0.61 0.74 10.13
C TRP A 265 0.18 0.61 11.59
N VAL A 266 -0.21 1.73 12.20
CA VAL A 266 -0.60 1.80 13.61
C VAL A 266 -2.00 2.40 13.74
N THR A 267 -2.90 1.63 14.34
CA THR A 267 -4.26 2.11 14.63
C THR A 267 -4.24 3.22 15.67
N ALA A 268 -4.93 4.33 15.39
CA ALA A 268 -4.83 5.54 16.20
C ALA A 268 -6.18 6.19 16.52
N ALA A 269 -6.33 6.67 17.75
CA ALA A 269 -7.41 7.59 18.12
C ALA A 269 -6.97 8.50 19.28
N ALA A 270 -7.15 9.81 19.11
CA ALA A 270 -6.98 10.78 20.19
C ALA A 270 -8.22 10.79 21.07
N ASP A 271 -8.04 10.73 22.39
CA ASP A 271 -9.11 10.73 23.39
C ASP A 271 -10.28 9.80 23.01
N PRO A 272 -10.02 8.49 22.86
CA PRO A 272 -10.96 7.58 22.23
C PRO A 272 -12.23 7.39 23.06
N SER A 273 -13.38 7.42 22.39
CA SER A 273 -14.65 7.03 23.01
C SER A 273 -14.76 5.51 23.15
N ALA A 274 -15.72 5.04 23.96
CA ALA A 274 -16.00 3.61 24.10
C ALA A 274 -16.42 2.94 22.77
N GLU A 275 -17.08 3.68 21.87
CA GLU A 275 -17.42 3.24 20.51
C GLU A 275 -16.16 2.96 19.70
N MET A 276 -15.19 3.88 19.73
CA MET A 276 -13.92 3.73 19.03
C MET A 276 -13.16 2.50 19.53
N LEU A 277 -13.03 2.33 20.85
CA LEU A 277 -12.35 1.18 21.44
C LEU A 277 -13.03 -0.14 21.05
N THR A 278 -14.36 -0.17 21.05
CA THR A 278 -15.12 -1.36 20.61
C THR A 278 -14.87 -1.69 19.13
N THR A 279 -14.81 -0.67 18.28
CA THR A 279 -14.45 -0.82 16.87
C THR A 279 -13.05 -1.42 16.72
N VAL A 280 -12.07 -0.92 17.46
CA VAL A 280 -10.71 -1.46 17.46
C VAL A 280 -10.68 -2.93 17.89
N ARG A 281 -11.32 -3.29 19.01
CA ARG A 281 -11.36 -4.68 19.50
C ARG A 281 -11.93 -5.62 18.43
N ARG A 282 -13.00 -5.21 17.74
CA ARG A 282 -13.59 -5.97 16.62
C ARG A 282 -12.61 -6.14 15.46
N GLY A 283 -11.85 -5.10 15.11
CA GLY A 283 -10.85 -5.15 14.04
C GLY A 283 -9.69 -6.13 14.32
N VAL A 284 -9.36 -6.36 15.59
CA VAL A 284 -8.27 -7.27 16.00
C VAL A 284 -8.66 -8.75 15.90
N VAL A 285 -9.94 -9.10 16.05
CA VAL A 285 -10.41 -10.50 16.11
C VAL A 285 -9.86 -11.36 14.97
N GLY A 286 -9.83 -10.83 13.74
CA GLY A 286 -9.33 -11.54 12.57
C GLY A 286 -7.83 -11.88 12.62
N TYR A 287 -7.03 -11.11 13.36
CA TYR A 287 -5.58 -11.28 13.50
C TYR A 287 -5.20 -12.29 14.57
N LEU A 288 -6.05 -12.54 15.58
CA LEU A 288 -5.73 -13.46 16.68
C LEU A 288 -5.44 -14.89 16.21
N ARG A 289 -6.02 -15.31 15.07
CA ARG A 289 -5.78 -16.62 14.45
C ARG A 289 -4.81 -16.58 13.27
N ALA A 290 -4.33 -15.40 12.89
CA ALA A 290 -3.51 -15.25 11.70
C ALA A 290 -2.07 -15.72 11.99
N PRO A 291 -1.47 -16.56 11.13
CA PRO A 291 -0.12 -17.07 11.36
C PRO A 291 0.90 -15.95 11.59
N GLY A 292 1.65 -16.08 12.67
CA GLY A 292 2.64 -15.12 13.15
C GLY A 292 2.04 -14.11 14.14
N TYR A 293 0.84 -13.59 13.87
CA TYR A 293 0.17 -12.66 14.80
C TYR A 293 -0.25 -13.37 16.09
N ASP A 294 -0.67 -14.63 15.99
CA ASP A 294 -0.94 -15.51 17.12
C ASP A 294 0.26 -15.63 18.07
N VAL A 295 1.46 -15.84 17.52
CA VAL A 295 2.71 -15.90 18.29
C VAL A 295 2.98 -14.55 18.95
N MET A 296 2.91 -13.45 18.18
CA MET A 296 3.15 -12.10 18.70
C MET A 296 2.19 -11.73 19.84
N PHE A 297 0.89 -11.99 19.68
CA PHE A 297 -0.10 -11.71 20.74
C PHE A 297 0.10 -12.61 21.96
N THR A 298 0.51 -13.86 21.77
CA THR A 298 0.85 -14.77 22.87
C THR A 298 2.06 -14.25 23.65
N GLU A 299 3.14 -13.85 22.97
CA GLU A 299 4.33 -13.24 23.59
C GLU A 299 4.01 -11.92 24.30
N ALA A 300 3.03 -11.17 23.79
CA ALA A 300 2.56 -9.94 24.42
C ALA A 300 1.65 -10.19 25.64
N GLY A 301 1.44 -11.44 26.05
CA GLY A 301 0.65 -11.80 27.24
C GLY A 301 -0.82 -12.10 26.98
N PHE A 302 -1.25 -12.17 25.71
CA PHE A 302 -2.64 -12.40 25.32
C PHE A 302 -2.91 -13.85 24.86
N GLY A 303 -2.13 -14.81 25.36
CA GLY A 303 -2.21 -16.22 24.95
C GLY A 303 -3.60 -16.84 25.16
N ASP A 304 -4.35 -16.42 26.19
CA ASP A 304 -5.68 -16.97 26.48
C ASP A 304 -6.70 -16.63 25.40
N VAL A 305 -6.76 -15.37 24.97
CA VAL A 305 -7.69 -14.93 23.92
C VAL A 305 -7.27 -15.46 22.54
N VAL A 306 -5.96 -15.61 22.30
CA VAL A 306 -5.44 -16.29 21.09
C VAL A 306 -5.91 -17.75 21.05
N ARG A 307 -5.76 -18.51 22.15
CA ARG A 307 -6.22 -19.90 22.23
C ARG A 307 -7.73 -20.01 22.01
N LEU A 308 -8.51 -19.12 22.62
CA LEU A 308 -9.96 -19.07 22.43
C LEU A 308 -10.33 -18.86 20.94
N ALA A 309 -9.65 -17.94 20.26
CA ALA A 309 -9.87 -17.68 18.85
C ALA A 309 -9.47 -18.88 17.95
N GLN A 310 -8.37 -19.57 18.26
CA GLN A 310 -7.88 -20.73 17.51
C GLN A 310 -8.79 -21.96 17.67
N GLN A 311 -9.45 -22.12 18.83
CA GLN A 311 -10.38 -23.22 19.10
C GLN A 311 -11.74 -23.06 18.40
N GLY A 312 -11.93 -21.98 17.61
CA GLY A 312 -13.17 -21.73 16.91
C GLY A 312 -14.27 -21.15 17.80
N GLY A 313 -13.90 -20.49 18.91
CA GLY A 313 -14.85 -19.76 19.76
C GLY A 313 -15.70 -18.79 18.94
N HIS A 314 -16.95 -18.61 19.32
CA HIS A 314 -17.86 -17.78 18.54
C HIS A 314 -17.32 -16.33 18.48
N PRO A 315 -17.37 -15.60 17.34
CA PRO A 315 -16.74 -14.28 17.23
C PRO A 315 -17.14 -13.28 18.32
N ARG A 316 -18.38 -13.36 18.82
CA ARG A 316 -18.85 -12.53 19.95
C ARG A 316 -18.18 -12.89 21.28
N GLU A 317 -17.92 -14.17 21.52
CA GLU A 317 -17.25 -14.65 22.74
C GLU A 317 -15.76 -14.25 22.71
N VAL A 318 -15.10 -14.44 21.57
CA VAL A 318 -13.72 -13.99 21.36
C VAL A 318 -13.64 -12.48 21.57
N LEU A 319 -14.54 -11.70 20.96
CA LEU A 319 -14.58 -10.25 21.12
C LEU A 319 -14.74 -9.82 22.59
N ALA A 320 -15.64 -10.48 23.34
CA ALA A 320 -15.87 -10.18 24.75
C ALA A 320 -14.66 -10.51 25.63
N ALA A 321 -13.79 -11.43 25.18
CA ALA A 321 -12.57 -11.82 25.88
C ALA A 321 -11.35 -10.96 25.52
N ILE A 322 -11.45 -10.03 24.55
CA ILE A 322 -10.33 -9.13 24.20
C ILE A 322 -10.21 -8.04 25.27
N PRO A 323 -9.10 -7.97 26.02
CA PRO A 323 -8.88 -6.92 26.99
C PRO A 323 -8.49 -5.61 26.29
N ASP A 324 -8.75 -4.47 26.94
CA ASP A 324 -8.51 -3.12 26.39
C ASP A 324 -7.02 -2.89 26.12
N GLU A 325 -6.19 -3.47 26.99
CA GLU A 325 -4.74 -3.43 26.92
C GLU A 325 -4.20 -4.06 25.64
N LEU A 326 -4.92 -5.01 25.04
CA LEU A 326 -4.51 -5.64 23.79
C LEU A 326 -4.50 -4.62 22.65
N ALA A 327 -5.58 -3.85 22.52
CA ALA A 327 -5.65 -2.78 21.53
C ALA A 327 -4.51 -1.76 21.74
N ALA A 328 -4.30 -1.31 22.98
CA ALA A 328 -3.22 -0.39 23.34
C ALA A 328 -1.81 -0.95 23.07
N THR A 329 -1.64 -2.26 23.07
CA THR A 329 -0.36 -2.92 22.81
C THR A 329 0.10 -2.80 21.35
N VAL A 330 -0.83 -2.69 20.40
CA VAL A 330 -0.53 -2.62 18.95
C VAL A 330 -0.98 -1.32 18.29
N GLY A 331 -1.68 -0.44 19.01
CA GLY A 331 -2.13 0.86 18.54
C GLY A 331 -1.53 2.05 19.31
N MET A 332 -2.11 3.23 19.09
CA MET A 332 -1.79 4.49 19.74
C MET A 332 -3.08 5.22 20.14
N PHE A 333 -3.32 5.28 21.44
CA PHE A 333 -4.59 5.76 22.00
C PHE A 333 -4.33 6.63 23.23
N GLY A 334 -5.17 7.65 23.42
CA GLY A 334 -5.12 8.52 24.58
C GLY A 334 -4.95 9.99 24.21
N ASP A 335 -4.48 10.78 25.17
CA ASP A 335 -4.24 12.21 24.98
C ASP A 335 -2.99 12.48 24.10
N ALA A 336 -2.75 13.76 23.79
CA ALA A 336 -1.62 14.16 22.96
C ALA A 336 -0.25 13.71 23.50
N ALA A 337 -0.06 13.66 24.82
CA ALA A 337 1.20 13.23 25.43
C ALA A 337 1.41 11.72 25.26
N MET A 338 0.35 10.92 25.44
CA MET A 338 0.36 9.48 25.21
C MET A 338 0.64 9.16 23.73
N LEU A 339 -0.01 9.88 22.80
CA LEU A 339 0.24 9.72 21.36
C LEU A 339 1.70 10.06 21.00
N ALA A 340 2.23 11.17 21.51
CA ALA A 340 3.62 11.57 21.27
C ALA A 340 4.64 10.56 21.82
N ALA A 341 4.40 10.04 23.03
CA ALA A 341 5.24 9.00 23.62
C ALA A 341 5.21 7.72 22.77
N ARG A 342 4.02 7.33 22.27
CA ARG A 342 3.86 6.14 21.45
C ARG A 342 4.51 6.28 20.08
N LEU A 343 4.37 7.44 19.43
CA LEU A 343 5.11 7.77 18.20
C LEU A 343 6.61 7.63 18.45
N SER A 344 7.13 8.27 19.49
CA SER A 344 8.56 8.20 19.84
C SER A 344 9.05 6.77 20.06
N ALA A 345 8.24 5.90 20.66
CA ALA A 345 8.58 4.48 20.85
C ALA A 345 8.71 3.73 19.51
N TYR A 346 7.81 3.94 18.55
CA TYR A 346 7.92 3.34 17.21
C TYR A 346 9.13 3.87 16.44
N ARG A 347 9.41 5.17 16.55
CA ARG A 347 10.61 5.79 15.93
C ARG A 347 11.90 5.19 16.50
N ALA A 348 12.00 5.09 17.83
CA ALA A 348 13.14 4.49 18.51
C ALA A 348 13.31 2.99 18.18
N ALA A 349 12.22 2.30 17.84
CA ALA A 349 12.26 0.92 17.38
C ALA A 349 12.72 0.74 15.92
N GLY A 350 12.92 1.83 15.16
CA GLY A 350 13.42 1.77 13.78
C GLY A 350 12.32 1.91 12.71
N ALA A 351 11.15 2.46 13.04
CA ALA A 351 10.19 2.88 12.01
C ALA A 351 10.65 4.18 11.33
N ASP A 352 10.84 4.14 10.00
CA ASP A 352 11.16 5.30 9.16
C ASP A 352 9.89 6.10 8.77
N GLU A 353 8.74 5.43 8.72
CA GLU A 353 7.43 6.02 8.47
C GLU A 353 6.39 5.38 9.41
N ILE A 354 5.53 6.21 10.00
CA ILE A 354 4.38 5.74 10.77
C ILE A 354 3.12 6.08 9.98
N VAL A 355 2.42 5.05 9.53
CA VAL A 355 1.17 5.17 8.79
C VAL A 355 0.03 5.07 9.79
N VAL A 356 -0.62 6.19 10.03
CA VAL A 356 -1.78 6.31 10.91
C VAL A 356 -2.96 5.59 10.26
N VAL A 357 -3.51 4.59 10.95
CA VAL A 357 -4.77 3.96 10.60
C VAL A 357 -5.84 4.53 11.55
N PRO A 358 -6.50 5.63 11.19
CA PRO A 358 -7.38 6.33 12.11
C PRO A 358 -8.64 5.52 12.43
N VAL A 359 -9.17 5.70 13.64
CA VAL A 359 -10.52 5.26 14.01
C VAL A 359 -11.47 6.44 13.83
N THR A 360 -12.52 6.25 13.03
CA THR A 360 -13.55 7.27 12.81
C THR A 360 -14.77 6.99 13.67
N SER A 361 -15.42 8.04 14.16
CA SER A 361 -16.66 7.92 14.93
C SER A 361 -17.63 9.05 14.59
N ALA A 362 -18.84 9.02 15.15
CA ALA A 362 -19.75 10.17 15.04
C ALA A 362 -19.19 11.43 15.74
N GLU A 363 -18.38 11.25 16.79
CA GLU A 363 -17.76 12.32 17.57
C GLU A 363 -16.44 12.84 16.94
N ASP A 364 -15.79 12.03 16.10
CA ASP A 364 -14.61 12.39 15.33
C ASP A 364 -14.76 11.95 13.86
N PRO A 365 -15.64 12.64 13.09
CA PRO A 365 -15.84 12.33 11.68
C PRO A 365 -14.53 12.55 10.91
N ALA A 366 -14.25 11.66 9.96
CA ALA A 366 -12.97 11.59 9.24
C ALA A 366 -11.73 11.41 10.15
N ALA A 367 -11.93 11.15 11.46
CA ALA A 367 -10.90 11.19 12.48
C ALA A 367 -10.11 12.51 12.50
N TYR A 368 -10.77 13.63 12.13
CA TYR A 368 -10.11 14.91 11.96
C TYR A 368 -9.40 15.39 13.23
N ARG A 369 -10.01 15.25 14.41
CA ARG A 369 -9.38 15.60 15.70
C ARG A 369 -8.14 14.76 15.95
N THR A 370 -8.23 13.46 15.71
CA THR A 370 -7.10 12.53 15.83
C THR A 370 -5.95 12.92 14.90
N LEU A 371 -6.24 13.09 13.60
CA LEU A 371 -5.25 13.44 12.58
C LEU A 371 -4.64 14.82 12.86
N GLN A 372 -5.43 15.82 13.24
CA GLN A 372 -4.95 17.16 13.58
C GLN A 372 -4.05 17.15 14.83
N THR A 373 -4.34 16.27 15.80
CA THR A 373 -3.49 16.11 16.99
C THR A 373 -2.14 15.51 16.63
N LEU A 374 -2.14 14.46 15.81
CA LEU A 374 -0.91 13.81 15.34
C LEU A 374 -0.06 14.72 14.45
N ALA A 375 -0.69 15.48 13.54
CA ALA A 375 0.01 16.47 12.71
C ALA A 375 0.69 17.56 13.56
N ARG A 376 0.01 18.04 14.62
CA ARG A 376 0.61 19.00 15.57
C ARG A 376 1.80 18.42 16.33
N ILE A 377 1.74 17.14 16.73
CA ILE A 377 2.85 16.45 17.40
C ILE A 377 4.03 16.25 16.45
N ASP A 378 3.78 16.04 15.15
CA ASP A 378 4.86 15.81 14.18
C ASP A 378 5.59 17.09 13.77
N HIS A 379 4.86 18.21 13.71
CA HIS A 379 5.40 19.52 13.33
C HIS A 379 5.95 20.36 14.49
N GLY A 380 5.60 20.02 15.74
CA GLY A 380 6.11 20.67 16.96
C GLY A 380 7.32 19.94 17.51
#